data_AF-A0A4E9FQF2-F1
#
_entry.id   AF-A0A4E9FQF2-F1
#
_cell.length_a   1.000
_cell.length_b   1.000
_cell.length_c   1.000
_cell.angle_alpha   90.00
_cell.angle_beta   90.00
_cell.angle_gamma   90.00
#
_symmetry.space_group_name_H-M   'P 1'
#
loop_
_entity.id
_entity.type
_entity.pdbx_description
1 polymer ?
#
loop_
_entity_poly.entity_id
_entity_poly.type
_entity_poly.pdbx_seq_one_letter_code
_entity_poly.pdbx_strand_id
1 'polypeptide(L)'
;MPREVRDTTNTILRNDLDLVHVCYMHEKPKEPIYCNLAELLKPPAERESVKALRDNQKLGHYTRQMIYKRTEKEWKAIPKSYPIAEPEIIGRPKPQKYE
;
A
#
# COMPACT_ATOMS: atom_id res chain seq x y z
N MET A 1 35.30 23.52 5.27
CA MET A 1 36.04 24.72 4.90
C MET A 1 36.18 25.61 6.14
N PRO A 2 37.38 26.14 6.45
CA PRO A 2 37.56 27.09 7.55
C PRO A 2 36.70 28.33 7.34
N ARG A 3 36.25 28.96 8.45
CA ARG A 3 35.30 30.07 8.41
C ARG A 3 35.82 31.25 7.60
N GLU A 4 37.09 31.61 7.78
CA GLU A 4 37.74 32.73 7.10
C GLU A 4 37.74 32.55 5.59
N VAL A 5 38.07 31.34 5.12
CA VAL A 5 38.06 31.02 3.69
C VAL A 5 36.66 31.05 3.11
N ARG A 6 35.65 30.61 3.87
CA ARG A 6 34.25 30.68 3.43
C ARG A 6 33.78 32.12 3.26
N ASP A 7 34.15 32.99 4.20
CA ASP A 7 33.71 34.37 4.22
C ASP A 7 34.37 35.15 3.07
N THR A 8 35.64 34.88 2.74
CA THR A 8 36.31 35.46 1.56
C THR A 8 35.76 34.92 0.24
N THR A 9 35.44 33.64 0.14
CA THR A 9 34.85 33.10 -1.09
C THR A 9 33.43 33.62 -1.32
N ASN A 10 32.65 33.83 -0.25
CA ASN A 10 31.30 34.37 -0.35
C ASN A 10 31.32 35.83 -0.82
N THR A 11 32.27 36.65 -0.37
CA THR A 11 32.39 38.03 -0.86
C THR A 11 32.79 38.09 -2.32
N ILE A 12 33.70 37.23 -2.76
CA ILE A 12 34.10 37.13 -4.17
C ILE A 12 32.90 36.79 -5.05
N LEU A 13 32.18 35.71 -4.72
CA LEU A 13 31.08 35.21 -5.53
C LEU A 13 29.86 36.13 -5.53
N ARG A 14 29.63 36.90 -4.46
CA ARG A 14 28.55 37.91 -4.42
C ARG A 14 28.81 39.12 -5.31
N ASN A 15 30.07 39.40 -5.61
CA ASN A 15 30.47 40.52 -6.46
C ASN A 15 30.57 40.11 -7.94
N ASP A 16 30.39 38.82 -8.24
CA ASP A 16 30.34 38.32 -9.60
C ASP A 16 29.04 38.76 -10.29
N LEU A 17 29.16 39.34 -11.47
CA LEU A 17 28.01 39.85 -12.24
C LEU A 17 27.18 38.73 -12.86
N ASP A 18 27.79 37.55 -13.04
CA ASP A 18 27.12 36.39 -13.63
C ASP A 18 26.27 35.63 -12.62
N LEU A 19 26.47 35.87 -11.31
CA LEU A 19 25.81 35.14 -10.23
C LEU A 19 24.68 35.97 -9.61
N VAL A 20 23.45 35.46 -9.72
CA VAL A 20 22.26 36.12 -9.17
C VAL A 20 22.12 35.91 -7.64
N HIS A 21 22.48 34.72 -7.14
CA HIS A 21 22.38 34.41 -5.72
C HIS A 21 23.40 33.35 -5.29
N VAL A 22 24.09 33.61 -4.19
CA VAL A 22 25.12 32.73 -3.63
C VAL A 22 24.75 32.39 -2.19
N CYS A 23 24.64 31.09 -1.92
CA CYS A 23 24.34 30.56 -0.59
C CYS A 23 25.28 29.38 -0.27
N TYR A 24 25.88 29.41 0.92
CA TYR A 24 26.67 28.30 1.44
C TYR A 24 25.81 27.43 2.34
N MET A 25 25.64 26.17 1.96
CA MET A 25 25.00 25.17 2.82
C MET A 25 26.06 24.39 3.60
N HIS A 26 25.93 24.40 4.92
CA HIS A 26 26.75 23.54 5.78
C HIS A 26 26.14 22.15 5.81
N GLU A 27 26.58 21.27 4.91
CA GLU A 27 26.21 19.86 4.98
C GLU A 27 27.04 19.20 6.08
N LYS A 28 26.36 18.81 7.16
CA LYS A 28 26.93 17.82 8.08
C LYS A 28 27.08 16.51 7.30
N PRO A 29 28.18 15.75 7.48
CA PRO A 29 28.26 14.42 6.91
C PRO A 29 27.09 13.61 7.49
N LYS A 30 26.06 13.40 6.66
CA LYS A 30 24.99 12.48 6.98
C LYS A 30 25.54 11.09 6.72
N GLU A 31 25.28 10.19 7.66
CA GLU A 31 25.46 8.77 7.37
C GLU A 31 24.71 8.44 6.08
N PRO A 32 25.28 7.60 5.20
CA PRO A 32 24.62 7.23 3.96
C PRO A 32 23.25 6.65 4.30
N ILE A 33 22.20 7.34 3.86
CA ILE A 33 20.84 6.83 3.99
C ILE A 33 20.78 5.58 3.11
N TYR A 34 20.57 4.42 3.72
CA TYR A 34 20.34 3.20 2.96
C TYR A 34 19.12 3.39 2.07
N CYS A 35 19.32 3.36 0.74
CA CYS A 35 18.25 3.58 -0.21
C CYS A 35 17.29 2.39 -0.18
N ASN A 36 16.17 2.56 0.51
CA ASN A 36 15.14 1.52 0.64
C ASN A 36 14.08 1.55 -0.47
N LEU A 37 14.44 2.04 -1.67
CA LEU A 37 13.50 2.18 -2.78
C LEU A 37 12.94 0.82 -3.21
N ALA A 38 13.78 -0.23 -3.20
CA ALA A 38 13.36 -1.57 -3.57
C ALA A 38 12.24 -2.12 -2.67
N GLU A 39 12.27 -1.85 -1.36
CA GLU A 39 11.17 -2.23 -0.46
C GLU A 39 9.94 -1.35 -0.67
N LEU A 40 10.13 -0.04 -0.86
CA LEU A 40 9.03 0.90 -1.08
C LEU A 40 8.24 0.59 -2.37
N LEU A 41 8.88 0.00 -3.37
CA LEU A 41 8.23 -0.39 -4.62
C LEU A 41 7.45 -1.72 -4.52
N LYS A 42 7.72 -2.55 -3.50
CA LYS A 42 6.95 -3.79 -3.29
C LYS A 42 5.48 -3.49 -2.99
N PRO A 43 4.55 -4.41 -3.27
CA PRO A 43 3.16 -4.26 -2.84
C PRO A 43 3.07 -4.24 -1.31
N PRO A 44 2.08 -3.53 -0.71
CA PRO A 44 1.98 -3.38 0.74
C PRO A 44 1.93 -4.70 1.54
N ALA A 45 1.45 -5.79 0.94
CA ALA A 45 1.41 -7.10 1.57
C ALA A 45 2.80 -7.73 1.78
N GLU A 46 3.79 -7.35 0.97
CA GLU A 46 5.15 -7.90 0.97
C GLU A 46 6.19 -6.98 1.61
N ARG A 47 5.77 -5.79 2.05
CA ARG A 47 6.65 -4.82 2.72
C ARG A 47 6.91 -5.25 4.16
N GLU A 48 8.17 -5.31 4.55
CA GLU A 48 8.57 -5.66 5.93
C GLU A 48 8.09 -4.60 6.92
N SER A 49 8.21 -3.33 6.55
CA SER A 49 7.66 -2.19 7.30
C SER A 49 6.15 -2.32 7.60
N VAL A 50 5.36 -2.79 6.63
CA VAL A 50 3.90 -2.99 6.81
C VAL A 50 3.62 -4.22 7.67
N LYS A 51 4.40 -5.29 7.50
CA LYS A 51 4.31 -6.48 8.35
C LYS A 51 4.58 -6.14 9.82
N ALA A 52 5.64 -5.39 10.10
CA ALA A 52 5.99 -4.95 11.45
C ALA A 52 4.89 -4.09 12.11
N LEU A 53 4.20 -3.26 11.31
CA LEU A 53 3.04 -2.49 11.78
C LEU A 53 1.86 -3.40 12.14
N ARG A 54 1.56 -4.40 11.30
CA ARG A 54 0.44 -5.34 11.52
C ARG A 54 0.66 -6.23 12.73
N ASP A 55 1.87 -6.77 12.90
CA ASP A 55 2.18 -7.74 13.96
C ASP A 55 2.04 -7.12 15.35
N ASN A 56 2.35 -5.83 15.49
CA ASN A 56 2.24 -5.10 16.76
C ASN A 56 0.87 -4.43 16.97
N GLN A 57 -0.01 -4.46 15.97
CA GLN A 57 -1.31 -3.79 16.04
C GLN A 57 -2.32 -4.64 16.82
N LYS A 58 -2.52 -4.32 18.10
CA LYS A 58 -3.63 -4.87 18.89
C LYS A 58 -4.94 -4.23 18.44
N LEU A 59 -5.78 -5.01 17.76
CA LEU A 59 -7.15 -4.60 17.46
C LEU A 59 -7.98 -4.51 18.74
N GLY A 60 -8.71 -3.40 18.91
CA GLY A 60 -9.66 -3.24 20.00
C GLY A 60 -10.76 -4.30 19.97
N HIS A 61 -11.35 -4.58 21.14
CA HIS A 61 -12.36 -5.63 21.31
C HIS A 61 -13.58 -5.45 20.36
N TYR A 62 -14.10 -4.22 20.25
CA TYR A 62 -15.22 -3.91 19.35
C TYR A 62 -14.88 -4.19 17.88
N THR A 63 -13.71 -3.74 17.42
CA THR A 63 -13.25 -3.96 16.04
C THR A 63 -13.11 -5.44 15.73
N ARG A 64 -12.59 -6.24 16.68
CA ARG A 64 -12.51 -7.71 16.54
C ARG A 64 -13.88 -8.35 16.37
N GLN A 65 -14.88 -7.94 17.16
CA GLN A 65 -16.24 -8.45 17.03
C GLN A 65 -16.88 -8.08 15.68
N MET A 66 -16.66 -6.85 15.21
CA MET A 66 -17.15 -6.40 13.91
C MET A 66 -16.55 -7.20 12.76
N ILE A 67 -15.23 -7.45 12.79
CA ILE A 67 -14.55 -8.30 11.80
C ILE A 67 -15.14 -9.71 11.83
N TYR A 68 -15.26 -10.31 13.02
CA TYR A 68 -15.83 -11.64 13.18
C TYR A 68 -17.24 -11.78 12.58
N LYS A 69 -18.15 -10.85 12.92
CA LYS A 69 -19.51 -10.86 12.38
C LYS A 69 -19.54 -10.68 10.87
N ARG A 70 -18.65 -9.86 10.31
CA ARG A 70 -18.52 -9.68 8.86
C ARG A 70 -18.04 -10.95 8.19
N THR A 71 -16.99 -11.59 8.71
CA THR A 71 -16.47 -12.84 8.18
C THR A 71 -17.50 -13.98 8.26
N GLU A 72 -18.29 -14.02 9.33
CA GLU A 72 -19.37 -15.00 9.48
C GLU A 72 -20.47 -14.80 8.44
N LYS A 73 -20.83 -13.55 8.16
CA LYS A 73 -21.80 -13.20 7.11
C LYS A 73 -21.30 -13.59 5.72
N GLU A 74 -20.04 -13.28 5.41
CA GLU A 74 -19.41 -13.65 4.14
C GLU A 74 -19.36 -15.17 3.97
N TRP A 75 -18.98 -15.91 5.02
CA TRP A 75 -18.98 -17.37 5.01
C TRP A 75 -20.36 -17.98 4.76
N LYS A 76 -21.40 -17.44 5.41
CA LYS A 76 -22.79 -17.89 5.22
C LYS A 76 -23.34 -17.57 3.82
N ALA A 77 -22.81 -16.53 3.17
CA ALA A 77 -23.20 -16.14 1.82
C ALA A 77 -22.59 -17.05 0.73
N ILE A 78 -21.58 -17.85 1.06
CA ILE A 78 -21.01 -18.82 0.12
C ILE A 78 -22.07 -19.91 -0.16
N PRO A 79 -22.47 -20.11 -1.42
CA PRO A 79 -23.44 -21.14 -1.77
C PRO A 79 -22.86 -22.52 -1.44
N LYS A 80 -23.55 -23.27 -0.57
CA LYS A 80 -23.13 -24.62 -0.13
C LYS A 80 -23.27 -25.68 -1.22
N SER A 81 -23.99 -25.37 -2.29
CA SER A 81 -24.11 -26.19 -3.48
C SER A 81 -24.06 -25.29 -4.71
N TYR A 82 -23.44 -25.79 -5.77
CA TYR A 82 -23.60 -25.20 -7.09
C TYR A 82 -25.07 -25.32 -7.51
N PRO A 83 -25.59 -24.37 -8.33
CA PRO A 83 -26.91 -24.53 -8.92
C PRO A 83 -26.93 -25.84 -9.72
N ILE A 84 -27.73 -26.79 -9.25
CA ILE A 84 -27.97 -28.05 -9.97
C ILE A 84 -28.88 -27.67 -11.13
N ALA A 85 -28.41 -27.85 -12.36
CA ALA A 85 -29.27 -27.69 -13.53
C ALA A 85 -30.47 -28.63 -13.38
N GLU A 86 -31.69 -28.11 -13.60
CA GLU A 86 -32.88 -28.96 -13.61
C GLU A 86 -32.65 -30.07 -14.64
N PRO A 87 -32.96 -31.34 -14.31
CA PRO A 87 -32.82 -32.42 -15.27
C PRO A 87 -33.75 -32.08 -16.44
N GLU A 88 -33.16 -31.85 -17.62
CA GLU A 88 -33.94 -31.80 -18.85
C GLU A 88 -34.69 -33.13 -18.93
N ILE A 89 -36.01 -33.08 -18.73
CA ILE A 89 -36.87 -34.26 -18.83
C ILE A 89 -36.96 -34.61 -20.32
N ILE A 90 -35.90 -35.24 -20.83
CA ILE A 90 -35.87 -35.87 -22.14
C ILE A 90 -36.86 -37.03 -22.05
N GLY A 91 -38.08 -36.81 -22.56
CA GLY A 91 -38.98 -37.90 -22.93
C GLY A 91 -40.29 -38.09 -22.16
N ARG A 92 -40.89 -37.06 -21.52
CA ARG A 92 -42.33 -37.18 -21.19
C ARG A 92 -43.18 -36.73 -22.39
N PRO A 93 -43.87 -37.63 -23.11
CA PRO A 93 -44.84 -37.21 -24.10
C PRO A 93 -45.96 -36.43 -23.41
N LYS A 94 -46.31 -35.26 -23.95
CA LYS A 94 -47.48 -34.49 -23.50
C LYS A 94 -48.73 -35.36 -23.69
N PRO A 95 -49.60 -35.53 -22.68
CA PRO A 95 -50.84 -36.27 -22.87
C PRO A 95 -51.70 -35.54 -23.91
N GLN A 96 -51.97 -36.20 -25.04
CA GLN A 96 -52.92 -35.71 -26.02
C GLN A 96 -54.32 -35.77 -25.40
N LYS A 97 -54.99 -34.63 -25.35
CA LYS A 97 -56.42 -34.57 -24.99
C LYS A 97 -57.20 -35.17 -26.17
N TYR A 98 -57.95 -36.22 -25.91
CA TYR A 98 -58.95 -36.73 -26.85
C TYR A 98 -60.22 -35.89 -26.66
N GLU A 99 -60.69 -35.27 -27.74
CA GLU A 99 -62.00 -34.60 -27.86
C GLU A 99 -63.13 -35.61 -28.00
#